data_AF-A0A7X5N3J3-F1
#
_entry.id   AF-A0A7X5N3J3-F1
#
_cell.length_a   1.000
_cell.length_b   1.000
_cell.length_c   1.000
_cell.angle_alpha   90.00
_cell.angle_beta   90.00
_cell.angle_gamma   90.00
#
_symmetry.space_group_name_H-M   'P 1'
#
loop_
_entity.id
_entity.type
_entity.pdbx_description
1 polymer ?
#
loop_
_entity_poly.entity_id
_entity_poly.type
_entity_poly.pdbx_seq_one_letter_code
_entity_poly.pdbx_strand_id
1 'polypeptide(L)' 'QPRAPLCGMGVCFECRVRIDGIGQQRACLVDARDGMQVRTDG' A
#
# COMPACT_ATOMS: atom_id res chain seq x y z
N GLN A 1 -5.14 14.34 0.72
CA GLN A 1 -3.84 14.67 0.08
C GLN A 1 -3.26 13.36 -0.44
N PRO A 2 -2.70 13.31 -1.65
CA PRO A 2 -2.09 12.09 -2.17
C PRO A 2 -0.97 11.63 -1.23
N ARG A 3 -0.99 10.35 -0.86
CA ARG A 3 0.07 9.72 -0.06
C ARG A 3 0.87 8.75 -0.92
N ALA A 4 2.14 8.56 -0.56
CA ALA A 4 3.06 7.68 -1.26
C ALA A 4 4.03 7.02 -0.26
N PRO A 5 4.79 5.98 -0.68
CA PRO A 5 5.87 5.45 0.13
C PRO A 5 6.91 6.53 0.46
N LEU A 6 7.09 6.81 1.75
CA LEU A 6 8.14 7.72 2.23
C LEU A 6 9.40 6.97 2.67
N CYS A 7 9.24 5.99 3.57
CA CYS A 7 10.39 5.29 4.15
C CYS A 7 10.82 4.01 3.42
N GLY A 8 9.95 3.41 2.59
CA GLY A 8 10.20 2.10 1.98
C GLY A 8 10.31 0.90 2.94
N MET A 9 10.33 1.12 4.26
CA MET A 9 10.58 0.09 5.28
C MET A 9 9.35 -0.24 6.14
N GLY A 10 8.20 0.35 5.84
CA GLY A 10 6.94 0.09 6.54
C GLY A 10 6.77 0.72 7.92
N VAL A 11 7.64 1.65 8.33
CA VAL A 11 7.57 2.35 9.63
C VAL A 11 6.75 3.64 9.59
N CYS A 12 6.66 4.32 8.45
CA CYS A 12 5.94 5.60 8.32
C CYS A 12 4.42 5.45 8.10
N PHE A 13 3.97 4.30 7.60
CA PHE A 13 2.57 4.02 7.22
C PHE A 13 1.94 4.94 6.16
N GLU A 14 2.72 5.77 5.48
CA GLU A 14 2.19 6.65 4.43
C GLU A 14 1.74 5.91 3.16
N CYS A 15 2.21 4.68 2.94
CA CYS A 15 1.82 3.85 1.79
C CYS A 15 0.67 2.86 2.07
N ARG A 16 -0.23 3.16 3.03
CA ARG A 16 -1.36 2.28 3.32
C ARG A 16 -2.36 2.23 2.15
N VAL A 17 -2.70 1.02 1.74
CA VAL A 17 -3.63 0.74 0.65
C VAL A 17 -4.47 -0.50 0.97
N ARG A 18 -5.51 -0.74 0.17
CA ARG A 18 -6.22 -2.02 0.11
C ARG A 18 -5.68 -2.81 -1.07
N ILE A 19 -5.23 -4.04 -0.81
CA ILE A 19 -4.75 -4.98 -1.83
C ILE A 19 -5.61 -6.24 -1.75
N ASP A 20 -6.24 -6.63 -2.85
CA ASP A 20 -7.09 -7.83 -2.96
C ASP A 20 -8.17 -7.92 -1.89
N GLY A 21 -8.79 -6.76 -1.58
CA GLY A 21 -9.86 -6.65 -0.58
C GLY A 21 -9.37 -6.46 0.85
N ILE A 22 -8.11 -6.73 1.17
CA ILE A 22 -7.52 -6.59 2.51
C ILE A 22 -6.96 -5.17 2.68
N GLY A 23 -7.53 -4.41 3.62
CA GLY A 23 -7.19 -3.00 3.88
C GLY A 23 -5.98 -2.80 4.79
N GLN A 24 -5.56 -1.53 4.91
CA GLN A 24 -4.48 -1.07 5.81
C GLN A 24 -3.11 -1.76 5.58
N GLN A 25 -2.91 -2.32 4.39
CA GLN A 25 -1.65 -2.96 4.02
C GLN A 25 -0.62 -1.92 3.60
N ARG A 26 0.65 -2.16 3.94
CA ARG A 26 1.76 -1.27 3.57
C ARG A 26 2.29 -1.69 2.21
N ALA A 27 2.05 -0.89 1.17
CA ALA A 27 2.46 -1.23 -0.19
C ALA A 27 3.96 -1.55 -0.32
N CYS A 28 4.81 -0.85 0.44
CA CYS A 28 6.26 -1.08 0.42
C CYS A 28 6.72 -2.43 1.00
N LEU A 29 5.83 -3.20 1.63
CA LEU A 29 6.16 -4.51 2.23
C LEU A 29 5.41 -5.66 1.55
N VAL A 30 4.71 -5.41 0.45
CA VAL A 30 3.91 -6.42 -0.24
C VAL A 30 4.54 -6.65 -1.62
N ASP A 31 4.94 -7.89 -1.89
CA ASP A 31 5.47 -8.25 -3.20
C ASP A 31 4.39 -8.10 -4.27
N ALA A 32 4.72 -7.38 -5.33
CA ALA A 32 3.83 -7.22 -6.47
C ALA A 32 3.66 -8.56 -7.19
N ARG A 33 2.41 -8.90 -7.51
CA ARG A 33 2.06 -10.07 -8.33
C ARG A 33 1.12 -9.65 -9.44
N ASP A 34 1.13 -10.41 -10.53
CA ASP A 34 0.23 -10.14 -11.65
C ASP A 34 -1.24 -10.26 -11.23
N GLY A 35 -2.10 -9.41 -11.81
CA GLY A 35 -3.53 -9.35 -11.52
C GLY A 35 -3.93 -8.81 -10.13
N MET A 36 -2.98 -8.32 -9.34
CA MET A 36 -3.23 -7.75 -8.01
C MET A 36 -4.11 -6.49 -8.11
N GLN A 37 -5.16 -6.39 -7.29
CA GLN A 37 -6.06 -5.22 -7.27
C GLN A 37 -5.72 -4.29 -6.11
N VAL A 38 -5.23 -3.09 -6.43
CA VAL A 38 -4.84 -2.06 -5.45
C VAL A 38 -5.84 -0.90 -5.45
N ARG A 39 -6.29 -0.48 -4.27
CA ARG A 39 -7.16 0.70 -4.08
C ARG A 39 -6.60 1.62 -2.99
N THR A 40 -6.63 2.92 -3.25
CA THR A 40 -6.26 3.97 -2.28
C THR A 40 -7.52 4.56 -1.65
N ASP A 41 -7.50 4.73 -0.32
CA ASP A 41 -8.48 5.53 0.40
C ASP A 41 -8.04 6.99 0.25
N GLY A 42 -8.66 7.76 -0.65
CA GLY A 42 -8.23 9.09 -1.10
C GLY A 42 -8.03 10.15 -0.03
#